data_AF-A0A3N0DDD9-F1
#
_entry.id   AF-A0A3N0DDD9-F1
#
_cell.length_a   1.000
_cell.length_b   1.000
_cell.length_c   1.000
_cell.angle_alpha   90.00
_cell.angle_beta   90.00
_cell.angle_gamma   90.00
#
_symmetry.space_group_name_H-M   'P 1'
#
loop_
_entity.id
_entity.type
_entity.pdbx_description
1 polymer ?
#
loop_
_entity_poly.entity_id
_entity_poly.type
_entity_poly.pdbx_seq_one_letter_code
_entity_poly.pdbx_strand_id
1 'polypeptide(L)'
;MSDVSAAPAGDGATTAGGATTAGDGRAAIPRQAAHAGRGAGGEGRLVTGTVGRLPWDAVLAAARRIAGPGGGPAVPHAPTGLHDLAVTAATDVLAVSRATTRGGGAAVMSSGGTTGRPKLTYVAHHQALDRLLREWRPLSPSDTLLNLFTPGRMWASHYYMHALAERVGCDVVPAGPFDPGEVADWLGILADVGVNALAGTPTSLADFAQGLLDSGLTLPVDKLIWMAEPWTPAKERTVRSAFPGVGFWGNYGSVETYVIATNTPACDARTLHLMPDQLLESDDAGALLTRTGDGWTVPTVRYRLGDRIAPVSCRCGRPDGLRVLGRADDAISVHCVVVRVAEILDVVRAHPGVREAQLVLDRAGGTAHTTDRLCVRYAGDAPAGDVRALVLRDFYHLGVLARSHPEAVTARAVPRVSRVERTGKIPPVVWREPARGPAPSPRDA
;
A
#
# COMPACT_ATOMS: atom_id res chain seq x y z
N MET A 1 62.37 23.11 -0.10
CA MET A 1 62.01 23.95 -1.25
C MET A 1 60.50 24.17 -1.16
N SER A 2 60.06 25.02 -0.23
CA SER A 2 59.73 26.47 -0.40
C SER A 2 58.36 26.61 -1.10
N ASP A 3 57.33 27.32 -0.65
CA ASP A 3 57.06 28.27 0.45
C ASP A 3 55.51 28.38 0.55
N VAL A 4 54.86 28.38 1.73
CA VAL A 4 54.45 29.52 2.58
C VAL A 4 53.41 30.47 1.95
N SER A 5 52.21 30.56 2.56
CA SER A 5 51.78 31.79 3.28
C SER A 5 50.38 31.65 3.93
N ALA A 6 50.29 32.20 5.14
CA ALA A 6 49.13 32.24 6.04
C ALA A 6 48.70 33.70 6.31
N ALA A 7 47.39 33.88 6.56
CA ALA A 7 46.72 34.88 7.43
C ALA A 7 46.94 36.40 7.14
N PRO A 8 46.16 37.37 7.70
CA PRO A 8 45.80 37.47 9.13
C PRO A 8 44.34 37.86 9.46
N ALA A 9 44.08 37.82 10.77
CA ALA A 9 42.88 38.20 11.50
C ALA A 9 42.71 39.72 11.69
N GLY A 10 41.52 40.12 12.16
CA GLY A 10 41.23 41.45 12.70
C GLY A 10 40.09 41.40 13.71
N ASP A 11 40.47 41.53 14.99
CA ASP A 11 39.64 41.67 16.19
C ASP A 11 39.10 43.10 16.40
N GLY A 12 38.10 43.25 17.28
CA GLY A 12 37.78 44.49 18.01
C GLY A 12 36.28 44.79 18.08
N ALA A 13 35.50 44.28 19.06
CA ALA A 13 35.42 44.63 20.48
C ALA A 13 34.59 45.90 20.83
N THR A 14 33.67 45.70 21.81
CA THR A 14 33.19 46.63 22.88
C THR A 14 32.25 47.80 22.52
N THR A 15 31.23 48.23 23.30
CA THR A 15 30.86 48.20 24.74
C THR A 15 29.32 48.42 24.86
N ALA A 16 28.57 47.70 25.70
CA ALA A 16 28.16 47.98 27.11
C ALA A 16 27.09 49.09 27.35
N GLY A 17 26.06 48.74 28.14
CA GLY A 17 25.47 49.62 29.17
C GLY A 17 23.98 49.98 29.05
N GLY A 18 23.19 49.61 30.07
CA GLY A 18 21.99 50.37 30.46
C GLY A 18 20.74 49.59 30.86
N ALA A 19 20.62 49.23 32.14
CA ALA A 19 19.36 49.00 32.86
C ALA A 19 18.54 50.31 32.93
N THR A 20 17.24 50.45 33.21
CA THR A 20 16.18 49.84 34.04
C THR A 20 14.84 50.34 33.43
N THR A 21 13.67 49.72 33.59
CA THR A 21 12.73 49.91 34.72
C THR A 21 11.50 49.01 34.54
N ALA A 22 10.90 48.65 35.67
CA ALA A 22 9.65 47.91 35.79
C ALA A 22 8.44 48.75 35.31
N GLY A 23 7.47 48.07 34.70
CA GLY A 23 6.15 48.63 34.37
C GLY A 23 5.16 47.49 34.16
N ASP A 24 4.30 47.29 35.17
CA ASP A 24 3.15 46.41 35.14
C ASP A 24 2.25 46.70 33.94
N GLY A 25 2.01 45.68 33.12
CA GLY A 25 1.10 45.73 31.99
C GLY A 25 0.49 44.35 31.75
N ARG A 26 -0.63 44.09 32.42
CA ARG A 26 -1.51 42.94 32.13
C ARG A 26 -1.88 42.95 30.65
N ALA A 27 -1.26 42.06 29.87
CA ALA A 27 -1.66 41.78 28.49
C ALA A 27 -2.26 40.37 28.40
N ALA A 28 -3.46 40.33 27.84
CA ALA A 28 -4.37 39.20 27.83
C ALA A 28 -3.82 38.02 27.03
N ILE A 29 -3.87 36.84 27.64
CA ILE A 29 -3.70 35.54 26.99
C ILE A 29 -4.87 35.34 26.01
N PRO A 30 -4.65 35.13 24.71
CA PRO A 30 -5.74 34.81 23.81
C PRO A 30 -6.26 33.42 24.14
N ARG A 31 -7.53 33.38 24.57
CA ARG A 31 -8.28 32.16 24.90
C ARG A 31 -8.21 31.16 23.75
N GLN A 32 -7.67 29.99 24.03
CA GLN A 32 -7.83 28.78 23.23
C GLN A 32 -9.33 28.56 22.96
N ALA A 33 -9.71 28.58 21.68
CA ALA A 33 -11.05 28.21 21.26
C ALA A 33 -11.29 26.74 21.59
N ALA A 34 -12.38 26.51 22.31
CA ALA A 34 -12.76 25.25 22.92
C ALA A 34 -12.99 24.14 21.87
N HIS A 35 -12.59 22.94 22.26
CA HIS A 35 -13.03 21.67 21.69
C HIS A 35 -14.57 21.64 21.56
N ALA A 36 -15.07 21.73 20.33
CA ALA A 36 -16.42 21.29 20.00
C ALA A 36 -16.44 19.76 19.89
N GLY A 37 -17.24 19.13 20.75
CA GLY A 37 -17.38 17.69 20.87
C GLY A 37 -17.82 17.03 19.56
N ARG A 38 -17.14 15.93 19.22
CA ARG A 38 -17.61 15.00 18.19
C ARG A 38 -18.73 14.16 18.80
N GLY A 39 -19.97 14.45 18.37
CA GLY A 39 -21.10 13.56 18.57
C GLY A 39 -20.87 12.25 17.80
N ALA A 40 -21.04 11.14 18.52
CA ALA A 40 -21.11 9.80 17.97
C ALA A 40 -22.44 9.60 17.22
N GLY A 41 -22.41 8.82 16.14
CA GLY A 41 -23.61 8.37 15.42
C GLY A 41 -23.84 9.09 14.09
N GLY A 42 -22.98 8.83 13.11
CA GLY A 42 -23.26 9.13 11.71
C GLY A 42 -22.69 7.99 10.89
N GLU A 43 -23.56 7.22 10.24
CA GLU A 43 -23.17 6.27 9.19
C GLU A 43 -22.24 7.01 8.23
N GLY A 44 -20.97 6.61 8.20
CA GLY A 44 -19.94 7.25 7.39
C GLY A 44 -20.23 7.01 5.92
N ARG A 45 -21.07 7.86 5.32
CA ARG A 45 -21.23 7.96 3.88
C ARG A 45 -19.87 8.37 3.32
N LEU A 46 -19.14 7.42 2.75
CA LEU A 46 -17.91 7.69 2.02
C LEU A 46 -18.21 8.74 0.94
N VAL A 47 -17.27 9.64 0.73
CA VAL A 47 -17.35 10.66 -0.31
C VAL A 47 -17.48 9.95 -1.65
N THR A 48 -18.69 9.93 -2.21
CA THR A 48 -18.89 9.60 -3.63
C THR A 48 -18.11 10.63 -4.43
N GLY A 49 -17.18 10.16 -5.25
CA GLY A 49 -16.20 11.02 -5.90
C GLY A 49 -15.55 10.31 -7.07
N THR A 50 -14.90 11.10 -7.91
CA THR A 50 -14.09 10.61 -9.02
C THR A 50 -12.65 11.12 -8.87
N VAL A 51 -11.70 10.33 -9.35
CA VAL A 51 -10.30 10.74 -9.53
C VAL A 51 -10.01 10.64 -11.02
N GLY A 52 -9.49 11.69 -11.63
CA GLY A 52 -9.36 11.82 -13.08
C GLY A 52 -10.67 12.26 -13.76
N ARG A 53 -10.57 12.59 -15.05
CA ARG A 53 -11.70 12.92 -15.93
C ARG A 53 -11.45 12.37 -17.32
N LEU A 54 -12.51 11.87 -17.95
CA LEU A 54 -12.47 11.33 -19.30
C LEU A 54 -13.64 11.87 -20.12
N PRO A 55 -13.41 12.27 -21.39
CA PRO A 55 -14.48 12.57 -22.33
C PRO A 55 -15.40 11.35 -22.54
N TRP A 56 -16.72 11.56 -22.54
CA TRP A 56 -17.70 10.46 -22.65
C TRP A 56 -17.59 9.70 -23.98
N ASP A 57 -17.36 10.41 -25.07
CA ASP A 57 -17.13 9.85 -26.41
C ASP A 57 -15.92 8.90 -26.42
N ALA A 58 -14.83 9.28 -25.76
CA ALA A 58 -13.65 8.44 -25.61
C ALA A 58 -13.94 7.17 -24.79
N VAL A 59 -14.69 7.30 -23.69
CA VAL A 59 -15.12 6.16 -22.87
C VAL A 59 -15.99 5.20 -23.68
N LEU A 60 -16.98 5.71 -24.41
CA LEU A 60 -17.88 4.90 -25.22
C LEU A 60 -17.14 4.19 -26.35
N ALA A 61 -16.18 4.88 -27.00
CA ALA A 61 -15.32 4.28 -28.01
C ALA A 61 -14.45 3.15 -27.43
N ALA A 62 -13.88 3.34 -26.24
CA ALA A 62 -13.12 2.31 -25.54
C ALA A 62 -14.00 1.10 -25.19
N ALA A 63 -15.20 1.33 -24.64
CA ALA A 63 -16.15 0.28 -24.28
C ALA A 63 -16.53 -0.58 -25.50
N ARG A 64 -16.87 0.05 -26.63
CA ARG A 64 -17.23 -0.64 -27.88
C ARG A 64 -16.07 -1.47 -28.44
N ARG A 65 -14.84 -0.94 -28.36
CA ARG A 65 -13.63 -1.64 -28.79
C ARG A 65 -13.37 -2.91 -27.97
N ILE A 66 -13.56 -2.82 -26.66
CA ILE A 66 -13.36 -3.92 -25.72
C ILE A 66 -14.47 -4.99 -25.88
N ALA A 67 -15.71 -4.57 -26.07
CA ALA A 67 -16.87 -5.45 -26.21
C ALA A 67 -16.87 -6.29 -27.49
N GLY A 68 -16.20 -5.82 -28.55
CA GLY A 68 -16.09 -6.56 -29.82
C GLY A 68 -15.15 -7.78 -29.71
N PRO A 69 -14.02 -7.82 -30.43
CA PRO A 69 -13.13 -8.98 -30.42
C PRO A 69 -12.42 -9.23 -29.06
N GLY A 70 -12.50 -8.28 -28.12
CA GLY A 70 -11.91 -8.37 -26.79
C GLY A 70 -12.68 -9.27 -25.82
N GLY A 71 -13.97 -9.53 -26.04
CA GLY A 71 -14.77 -10.36 -25.13
C GLY A 71 -15.05 -9.71 -23.77
N GLY A 72 -14.99 -8.36 -23.69
CA GLY A 72 -15.50 -7.64 -22.52
C GLY A 72 -17.02 -7.45 -22.57
N PRO A 73 -17.60 -6.77 -21.57
CA PRO A 73 -19.05 -6.65 -21.44
C PRO A 73 -19.71 -5.97 -22.64
N ALA A 74 -20.91 -6.42 -23.01
CA ALA A 74 -21.68 -5.82 -24.09
C ALA A 74 -22.03 -4.34 -23.79
N VAL A 75 -21.96 -3.50 -24.81
CA VAL A 75 -22.35 -2.08 -24.71
C VAL A 75 -23.81 -1.93 -25.12
N PRO A 76 -24.67 -1.26 -24.32
CA PRO A 76 -26.04 -0.94 -24.72
C PRO A 76 -26.11 -0.15 -26.04
N HIS A 77 -27.27 -0.14 -26.69
CA HIS A 77 -27.42 0.54 -27.98
C HIS A 77 -27.25 2.07 -27.88
N ALA A 78 -27.82 2.69 -26.84
CA ALA A 78 -27.80 4.13 -26.61
C ALA A 78 -27.50 4.48 -25.14
N PRO A 79 -26.28 4.20 -24.64
CA PRO A 79 -25.90 4.57 -23.28
C PRO A 79 -25.77 6.10 -23.17
N THR A 80 -26.31 6.64 -22.09
CA THR A 80 -26.32 8.07 -21.75
C THR A 80 -25.16 8.46 -20.84
N GLY A 81 -24.54 7.50 -20.15
CA GLY A 81 -23.33 7.73 -19.36
C GLY A 81 -22.69 6.45 -18.81
N LEU A 82 -21.65 6.63 -17.99
CA LEU A 82 -20.89 5.53 -17.40
C LEU A 82 -21.77 4.53 -16.64
N HIS A 83 -22.80 5.02 -15.96
CA HIS A 83 -23.70 4.18 -15.16
C HIS A 83 -24.47 3.14 -15.98
N ASP A 84 -24.66 3.38 -17.29
CA ASP A 84 -25.30 2.44 -18.21
C ASP A 84 -24.37 1.31 -18.66
N LEU A 85 -23.06 1.47 -18.48
CA LEU A 85 -22.08 0.46 -18.84
C LEU A 85 -21.94 -0.56 -17.71
N ALA A 86 -21.93 -1.85 -18.08
CA ALA A 86 -21.74 -2.93 -17.13
C ALA A 86 -20.37 -2.83 -16.43
N VAL A 87 -20.33 -3.26 -15.16
CA VAL A 87 -19.08 -3.40 -14.42
C VAL A 87 -18.29 -4.57 -15.00
N THR A 88 -17.03 -4.32 -15.35
CA THR A 88 -16.10 -5.34 -15.85
C THR A 88 -15.58 -6.18 -14.68
N ALA A 89 -15.74 -7.49 -14.77
CA ALA A 89 -15.25 -8.46 -13.80
C ALA A 89 -13.83 -8.95 -14.16
N ALA A 90 -13.18 -9.67 -13.24
CA ALA A 90 -11.85 -10.24 -13.47
C ALA A 90 -11.84 -11.29 -14.60
N THR A 91 -12.95 -11.99 -14.83
CA THR A 91 -13.12 -12.94 -15.94
C THR A 91 -13.10 -12.21 -17.29
N ASP A 92 -13.70 -11.03 -17.36
CA ASP A 92 -13.70 -10.21 -18.57
C ASP A 92 -12.29 -9.68 -18.85
N VAL A 93 -11.57 -9.21 -17.81
CA VAL A 93 -10.17 -8.82 -17.95
C VAL A 93 -9.29 -9.97 -18.47
N LEU A 94 -9.50 -11.19 -17.98
CA LEU A 94 -8.79 -12.36 -18.49
C LEU A 94 -9.10 -12.60 -19.97
N ALA A 95 -10.36 -12.50 -20.39
CA ALA A 95 -10.74 -12.64 -21.79
C ALA A 95 -10.12 -11.54 -22.68
N VAL A 96 -10.24 -10.28 -22.26
CA VAL A 96 -9.73 -9.10 -22.97
C VAL A 96 -8.21 -9.12 -23.09
N SER A 97 -7.50 -9.38 -21.99
CA SER A 97 -6.05 -9.46 -22.00
C SER A 97 -5.55 -10.59 -22.89
N ARG A 98 -6.21 -11.76 -22.86
CA ARG A 98 -5.88 -12.88 -23.74
C ARG A 98 -6.13 -12.54 -25.21
N ALA A 99 -7.23 -11.88 -25.53
CA ALA A 99 -7.56 -11.47 -26.90
C ALA A 99 -6.57 -10.43 -27.44
N THR A 100 -6.26 -9.40 -26.63
CA THR A 100 -5.38 -8.29 -27.00
C THR A 100 -3.93 -8.74 -27.27
N THR A 101 -3.51 -9.85 -26.66
CA THR A 101 -2.14 -10.38 -26.79
C THR A 101 -2.01 -11.50 -27.82
N ARG A 102 -3.10 -11.87 -28.52
CA ARG A 102 -3.06 -12.91 -29.57
C ARG A 102 -2.08 -12.53 -30.67
N GLY A 103 -1.17 -13.43 -31.01
CA GLY A 103 -0.18 -13.25 -32.08
C GLY A 103 1.06 -12.43 -31.70
N GLY A 104 1.03 -11.65 -30.62
CA GLY A 104 2.18 -10.84 -30.15
C GLY A 104 2.95 -11.42 -28.97
N GLY A 105 2.39 -12.44 -28.30
CA GLY A 105 2.98 -13.03 -27.09
C GLY A 105 2.70 -12.22 -25.83
N ALA A 106 2.70 -12.89 -24.68
CA ALA A 106 2.48 -12.28 -23.37
C ALA A 106 3.04 -13.14 -22.24
N ALA A 107 3.38 -12.49 -21.13
CA ALA A 107 3.61 -13.16 -19.87
C ALA A 107 2.25 -13.44 -19.19
N VAL A 108 2.02 -14.68 -18.77
CA VAL A 108 0.81 -15.02 -17.99
C VAL A 108 1.14 -14.81 -16.51
N MET A 109 0.47 -13.83 -15.91
CA MET A 109 0.70 -13.44 -14.53
C MET A 109 -0.51 -13.75 -13.66
N SER A 110 -0.27 -13.97 -12.37
CA SER A 110 -1.27 -14.31 -11.38
C SER A 110 -1.26 -13.31 -10.23
N SER A 111 -2.44 -12.95 -9.73
CA SER A 111 -2.54 -12.22 -8.48
C SER A 111 -1.98 -13.06 -7.32
N GLY A 112 -1.35 -12.41 -6.34
CA GLY A 112 -0.72 -13.09 -5.20
C GLY A 112 -1.70 -13.85 -4.29
N GLY A 113 -3.00 -13.64 -4.47
CA GLY A 113 -4.08 -14.38 -3.81
C GLY A 113 -4.02 -14.29 -2.28
N THR A 114 -4.25 -13.10 -1.73
CA THR A 114 -4.35 -12.90 -0.26
C THR A 114 -5.75 -13.21 0.28
N THR A 115 -6.80 -13.22 -0.56
CA THR A 115 -8.20 -13.40 -0.11
C THR A 115 -9.07 -14.32 -0.99
N GLY A 116 -8.54 -14.98 -2.03
CA GLY A 116 -9.35 -15.84 -2.89
C GLY A 116 -8.58 -16.60 -3.98
N ARG A 117 -9.33 -17.22 -4.92
CA ARG A 117 -8.77 -17.87 -6.12
C ARG A 117 -7.87 -16.89 -6.89
N PRO A 118 -6.63 -17.26 -7.22
CA PRO A 118 -5.75 -16.38 -7.98
C PRO A 118 -6.38 -15.99 -9.32
N LYS A 119 -6.27 -14.72 -9.68
CA LYS A 119 -6.78 -14.17 -10.93
C LYS A 119 -5.64 -14.12 -11.93
N LEU A 120 -5.88 -14.62 -13.14
CA LEU A 120 -4.89 -14.66 -14.20
C LEU A 120 -5.07 -13.46 -15.15
N THR A 121 -3.98 -13.00 -15.73
CA THR A 121 -3.98 -11.95 -16.75
C THR A 121 -2.84 -12.17 -17.74
N TYR A 122 -3.09 -11.96 -19.02
CA TYR A 122 -2.06 -11.97 -20.06
C TYR A 122 -1.47 -10.57 -20.18
N VAL A 123 -0.22 -10.40 -19.76
CA VAL A 123 0.47 -9.11 -19.76
C VAL A 123 1.37 -9.03 -20.98
N ALA A 124 1.04 -8.11 -21.89
CA ALA A 124 1.87 -7.81 -23.06
C ALA A 124 3.29 -7.40 -22.65
N HIS A 125 4.31 -7.81 -23.42
CA HIS A 125 5.72 -7.61 -23.07
C HIS A 125 6.11 -6.14 -22.90
N HIS A 126 5.47 -5.21 -23.63
CA HIS A 126 5.72 -3.78 -23.47
C HIS A 126 5.30 -3.25 -22.09
N GLN A 127 4.44 -3.98 -21.35
CA GLN A 127 4.05 -3.70 -19.97
C GLN A 127 3.57 -2.25 -19.71
N ALA A 128 3.08 -1.57 -20.76
CA ALA A 128 2.79 -0.14 -20.76
C ALA A 128 3.94 0.75 -20.24
N LEU A 129 5.19 0.28 -20.28
CA LEU A 129 6.35 0.97 -19.69
C LEU A 129 6.60 2.32 -20.34
N ASP A 130 6.38 2.46 -21.65
CA ASP A 130 6.54 3.75 -22.34
C ASP A 130 5.55 4.80 -21.84
N ARG A 131 4.33 4.37 -21.46
CA ARG A 131 3.33 5.26 -20.86
C ARG A 131 3.74 5.59 -19.43
N LEU A 132 4.16 4.59 -18.66
CA LEU A 132 4.64 4.77 -17.29
C LEU A 132 5.82 5.75 -17.23
N LEU A 133 6.84 5.56 -18.07
CA LEU A 133 8.07 6.36 -18.08
C LEU A 133 7.85 7.80 -18.55
N ARG A 134 6.71 8.16 -19.15
CA ARG A 134 6.37 9.57 -19.38
C ARG A 134 5.95 10.28 -18.09
N GLU A 135 5.33 9.53 -17.18
CA GLU A 135 4.75 10.07 -15.95
C GLU A 135 5.64 9.83 -14.71
N TRP A 136 6.47 8.80 -14.74
CA TRP A 136 7.17 8.28 -13.57
C TRP A 136 8.50 7.62 -13.96
N ARG A 137 9.61 8.27 -13.60
CA ARG A 137 10.99 7.83 -13.87
C ARG A 137 11.79 7.73 -12.58
N PRO A 138 11.66 6.63 -11.81
CA PRO A 138 12.36 6.47 -10.54
C PRO A 138 13.84 6.08 -10.72
N LEU A 139 14.22 5.61 -11.90
CA LEU A 139 15.55 5.09 -12.22
C LEU A 139 16.16 5.82 -13.41
N SER A 140 17.47 5.68 -13.54
CA SER A 140 18.33 6.21 -14.58
C SER A 140 19.36 5.15 -15.01
N PRO A 141 19.99 5.28 -16.19
CA PRO A 141 20.96 4.30 -16.69
C PRO A 141 22.16 4.04 -15.75
N SER A 142 22.48 4.97 -14.85
CA SER A 142 23.58 4.82 -13.88
C SER A 142 23.19 4.07 -12.60
N ASP A 143 21.94 3.59 -12.50
CA ASP A 143 21.47 2.89 -11.31
C ASP A 143 21.74 1.38 -11.38
N THR A 144 22.04 0.80 -10.22
CA THR A 144 22.04 -0.65 -10.00
C THR A 144 20.92 -0.97 -9.02
N LEU A 145 19.83 -1.53 -9.55
CA LEU A 145 18.63 -1.84 -8.80
C LEU A 145 18.73 -3.22 -8.13
N LEU A 146 18.68 -3.27 -6.80
CA LEU A 146 18.41 -4.51 -6.07
C LEU A 146 16.90 -4.78 -6.02
N ASN A 147 16.47 -5.82 -6.74
CA ASN A 147 15.08 -6.21 -6.81
C ASN A 147 14.73 -7.25 -5.75
N LEU A 148 14.02 -6.82 -4.71
CA LEU A 148 13.59 -7.61 -3.55
C LEU A 148 12.18 -8.22 -3.70
N PHE A 149 11.50 -8.04 -4.83
CA PHE A 149 10.22 -8.73 -5.06
C PHE A 149 10.45 -10.22 -5.29
N THR A 150 9.55 -11.06 -4.79
CA THR A 150 9.68 -12.52 -4.94
C THR A 150 9.53 -12.96 -6.40
N PRO A 151 10.51 -13.68 -6.98
CA PRO A 151 10.43 -14.22 -8.34
C PRO A 151 9.57 -15.50 -8.43
N GLY A 152 9.22 -15.89 -9.66
CA GLY A 152 8.53 -17.15 -9.94
C GLY A 152 7.03 -17.13 -9.65
N ARG A 153 6.41 -18.31 -9.76
CA ARG A 153 4.98 -18.57 -9.43
C ARG A 153 4.00 -17.58 -10.07
N MET A 154 4.37 -17.05 -11.24
CA MET A 154 3.61 -16.09 -12.04
C MET A 154 3.37 -14.72 -11.36
N TRP A 155 4.15 -14.35 -10.34
CA TRP A 155 3.98 -13.06 -9.67
C TRP A 155 4.62 -11.92 -10.45
N ALA A 156 3.81 -10.91 -10.74
CA ALA A 156 4.17 -9.84 -11.68
C ALA A 156 5.33 -8.95 -11.21
N SER A 157 5.36 -8.56 -9.93
CA SER A 157 6.20 -7.45 -9.47
C SER A 157 7.70 -7.64 -9.72
N HIS A 158 8.21 -8.87 -9.58
CA HIS A 158 9.62 -9.15 -9.87
C HIS A 158 9.94 -8.92 -11.35
N TYR A 159 9.19 -9.54 -12.26
CA TYR A 159 9.41 -9.40 -13.70
C TYR A 159 9.10 -7.99 -14.23
N TYR A 160 8.15 -7.30 -13.60
CA TYR A 160 7.88 -5.88 -13.88
C TYR A 160 9.10 -5.02 -13.60
N MET A 161 9.72 -5.16 -12.43
CA MET A 161 10.89 -4.36 -12.08
C MET A 161 12.08 -4.63 -13.00
N HIS A 162 12.24 -5.87 -13.47
CA HIS A 162 13.25 -6.22 -14.47
C HIS A 162 13.00 -5.53 -15.80
N ALA A 163 11.76 -5.63 -16.31
CA ALA A 163 11.41 -4.99 -17.57
C ALA A 163 11.52 -3.45 -17.48
N LEU A 164 11.21 -2.86 -16.31
CA LEU A 164 11.43 -1.43 -16.08
C LEU A 164 12.91 -1.06 -16.13
N ALA A 165 13.77 -1.82 -15.43
CA ALA A 165 15.22 -1.61 -15.43
C ALA A 165 15.82 -1.76 -16.85
N GLU A 166 15.44 -2.82 -17.56
CA GLU A 166 15.81 -3.06 -18.96
C GLU A 166 15.37 -1.91 -19.85
N ARG A 167 14.13 -1.42 -19.68
CA ARG A 167 13.60 -0.31 -20.49
C ARG A 167 14.29 1.02 -20.19
N VAL A 168 14.73 1.25 -18.96
CA VAL A 168 15.51 2.42 -18.55
C VAL A 168 16.98 2.29 -18.99
N GLY A 169 17.49 1.08 -19.14
CA GLY A 169 18.89 0.79 -19.45
C GLY A 169 19.78 0.84 -18.21
N CYS A 170 19.27 0.42 -17.05
CA CYS A 170 20.02 0.34 -15.80
C CYS A 170 20.26 -1.12 -15.39
N ASP A 171 21.24 -1.35 -14.52
CA ASP A 171 21.55 -2.69 -14.02
C ASP A 171 20.48 -3.15 -13.02
N VAL A 172 20.23 -4.45 -12.96
CA VAL A 172 19.28 -5.05 -12.02
C VAL A 172 19.83 -6.34 -11.42
N VAL A 173 19.79 -6.43 -10.10
CA VAL A 173 20.16 -7.61 -9.31
C VAL A 173 18.88 -8.38 -8.94
N PRO A 174 18.62 -9.57 -9.54
CA PRO A 174 17.43 -10.39 -9.33
C PRO A 174 17.46 -11.18 -8.01
N ALA A 175 17.57 -10.52 -6.86
CA ALA A 175 17.77 -11.23 -5.59
C ALA A 175 16.49 -11.89 -5.03
N GLY A 176 15.37 -11.16 -5.03
CA GLY A 176 14.25 -11.50 -4.16
C GLY A 176 14.47 -11.00 -2.71
N PRO A 177 13.51 -11.26 -1.81
CA PRO A 177 13.58 -10.74 -0.45
C PRO A 177 14.60 -11.51 0.40
N PHE A 178 15.28 -10.79 1.30
CA PHE A 178 16.15 -11.36 2.33
C PHE A 178 15.43 -11.40 3.68
N ASP A 179 15.69 -12.42 4.50
CA ASP A 179 15.45 -12.27 5.93
C ASP A 179 16.55 -11.36 6.53
N PRO A 180 16.26 -10.57 7.60
CA PRO A 180 17.21 -9.61 8.15
C PRO A 180 18.57 -10.22 8.53
N GLY A 181 18.56 -11.46 9.04
CA GLY A 181 19.78 -12.15 9.48
C GLY A 181 20.71 -12.61 8.36
N GLU A 182 20.24 -12.64 7.11
CA GLU A 182 21.03 -13.05 5.94
C GLU A 182 21.68 -11.85 5.24
N VAL A 183 21.20 -10.63 5.51
CA VAL A 183 21.64 -9.42 4.78
C VAL A 183 23.15 -9.25 4.84
N ALA A 184 23.74 -9.40 6.03
CA ALA A 184 25.17 -9.20 6.26
C ALA A 184 26.06 -10.06 5.33
N ASP A 185 25.65 -11.30 5.06
CA ASP A 185 26.39 -12.25 4.23
C ASP A 185 26.44 -11.82 2.75
N TRP A 186 25.47 -11.03 2.31
CA TRP A 186 25.36 -10.56 0.92
C TRP A 186 25.94 -9.17 0.68
N LEU A 187 26.22 -8.39 1.73
CA LEU A 187 26.60 -6.98 1.57
C LEU A 187 27.87 -6.75 0.76
N GLY A 188 28.87 -7.62 0.88
CA GLY A 188 30.09 -7.54 0.06
C GLY A 188 29.75 -7.61 -1.44
N ILE A 189 28.94 -8.60 -1.83
CA ILE A 189 28.50 -8.79 -3.21
C ILE A 189 27.65 -7.59 -3.68
N LEU A 190 26.75 -7.10 -2.83
CA LEU A 190 25.87 -5.97 -3.17
C LEU A 190 26.66 -4.65 -3.32
N ALA A 191 27.73 -4.47 -2.55
CA ALA A 191 28.66 -3.36 -2.70
C ALA A 191 29.51 -3.49 -3.96
N ASP A 192 30.03 -4.69 -4.26
CA ASP A 192 30.85 -4.97 -5.44
C ASP A 192 30.11 -4.69 -6.76
N VAL A 193 28.81 -5.01 -6.82
CA VAL A 193 27.96 -4.68 -7.99
C VAL A 193 27.43 -3.24 -7.97
N GLY A 194 27.70 -2.48 -6.91
CA GLY A 194 27.37 -1.05 -6.84
C GLY A 194 25.89 -0.74 -6.61
N VAL A 195 25.16 -1.53 -5.79
CA VAL A 195 23.74 -1.28 -5.49
C VAL A 195 23.53 0.13 -4.92
N ASN A 196 22.69 0.92 -5.60
CA ASN A 196 22.28 2.26 -5.19
C ASN A 196 20.75 2.49 -5.21
N ALA A 197 19.98 1.52 -5.69
CA ALA A 197 18.53 1.58 -5.69
C ALA A 197 17.92 0.27 -5.17
N LEU A 198 16.80 0.34 -4.45
CA LEU A 198 16.06 -0.83 -3.97
C LEU A 198 14.64 -0.85 -4.56
N ALA A 199 14.10 -2.04 -4.86
CA ALA A 199 12.68 -2.21 -5.16
C ALA A 199 12.09 -3.38 -4.37
N GLY A 200 10.97 -3.19 -3.68
CA GLY A 200 10.34 -4.27 -2.92
C GLY A 200 8.99 -3.90 -2.31
N THR A 201 8.37 -4.82 -1.58
CA THR A 201 7.26 -4.44 -0.70
C THR A 201 7.81 -3.69 0.52
N PRO A 202 7.03 -2.79 1.14
CA PRO A 202 7.38 -2.19 2.42
C PRO A 202 7.90 -3.20 3.47
N THR A 203 7.36 -4.42 3.49
CA THR A 203 7.87 -5.50 4.38
C THR A 203 9.29 -5.90 4.01
N SER A 204 9.55 -6.31 2.76
CA SER A 204 10.90 -6.74 2.32
C SER A 204 11.95 -5.63 2.44
N LEU A 205 11.54 -4.38 2.18
CA LEU A 205 12.43 -3.22 2.29
C LEU A 205 12.79 -2.93 3.75
N ALA A 206 11.83 -3.04 4.67
CA ALA A 206 12.09 -2.88 6.09
C ALA A 206 12.92 -4.03 6.66
N ASP A 207 12.71 -5.28 6.20
CA ASP A 207 13.53 -6.42 6.61
C ASP A 207 15.00 -6.25 6.15
N PHE A 208 15.21 -5.82 4.90
CA PHE A 208 16.55 -5.53 4.38
C PHE A 208 17.23 -4.38 5.14
N ALA A 209 16.50 -3.28 5.37
CA ALA A 209 16.97 -2.15 6.16
C ALA A 209 17.31 -2.55 7.60
N GLN A 210 16.52 -3.43 8.22
CA GLN A 210 16.80 -3.94 9.56
C GLN A 210 18.09 -4.76 9.58
N GLY A 211 18.30 -5.64 8.60
CA GLY A 211 19.54 -6.42 8.50
C GLY A 211 20.78 -5.53 8.34
N LEU A 212 20.68 -4.45 7.56
CA LEU A 212 21.74 -3.43 7.47
C LEU A 212 22.03 -2.78 8.84
N LEU A 213 20.99 -2.31 9.54
CA LEU A 213 21.13 -1.70 10.87
C LEU A 213 21.74 -2.66 11.89
N ASP A 214 21.29 -3.93 11.89
CA ASP A 214 21.79 -4.96 12.80
C ASP A 214 23.27 -5.29 12.54
N SER A 215 23.71 -5.23 11.28
CA SER A 215 25.10 -5.47 10.89
C SER A 215 26.03 -4.27 11.13
N GLY A 216 25.49 -3.06 11.27
CA GLY A 216 26.27 -1.81 11.33
C GLY A 216 26.90 -1.37 10.00
N LEU A 217 26.62 -2.08 8.89
CA LEU A 217 27.12 -1.79 7.56
C LEU A 217 26.15 -0.89 6.78
N THR A 218 26.62 -0.29 5.68
CA THR A 218 25.83 0.65 4.87
C THR A 218 25.93 0.35 3.37
N LEU A 219 24.90 0.76 2.64
CA LEU A 219 24.90 0.82 1.17
C LEU A 219 24.47 2.23 0.73
N PRO A 220 25.02 2.77 -0.37
CA PRO A 220 24.73 4.12 -0.83
C PRO A 220 23.38 4.19 -1.58
N VAL A 221 22.30 3.75 -0.93
CA VAL A 221 20.96 3.74 -1.54
C VAL A 221 20.32 5.12 -1.43
N ASP A 222 19.98 5.71 -2.58
CA ASP A 222 19.30 7.01 -2.67
C ASP A 222 17.87 6.91 -3.21
N LYS A 223 17.50 5.77 -3.83
CA LYS A 223 16.18 5.51 -4.41
C LYS A 223 15.58 4.22 -3.87
N LEU A 224 14.31 4.30 -3.50
CA LEU A 224 13.54 3.15 -3.06
C LEU A 224 12.18 3.12 -3.74
N ILE A 225 11.92 2.03 -4.46
CA ILE A 225 10.69 1.77 -5.18
C ILE A 225 9.81 0.80 -4.38
N TRP A 226 8.57 1.19 -4.11
CA TRP A 226 7.65 0.37 -3.32
C TRP A 226 6.28 0.20 -3.97
N MET A 227 5.68 -0.97 -3.77
CA MET A 227 4.31 -1.26 -4.17
C MET A 227 3.73 -2.45 -3.39
N ALA A 228 2.46 -2.76 -3.66
CA ALA A 228 1.76 -3.98 -3.26
C ALA A 228 1.46 -4.19 -1.75
N GLU A 229 1.93 -3.30 -0.88
CA GLU A 229 1.51 -3.15 0.52
C GLU A 229 1.54 -1.67 0.92
N PRO A 230 0.76 -1.24 1.93
CA PRO A 230 0.88 0.10 2.50
C PRO A 230 2.06 0.21 3.48
N TRP A 231 2.61 1.43 3.62
CA TRP A 231 3.59 1.75 4.67
C TRP A 231 2.95 1.80 6.06
N THR A 232 3.57 1.11 7.02
CA THR A 232 3.35 1.35 8.46
C THR A 232 4.36 2.40 8.94
N PRO A 233 4.03 3.20 9.97
CA PRO A 233 4.98 4.17 10.52
C PRO A 233 6.27 3.52 11.00
N ALA A 234 6.21 2.29 11.53
CA ALA A 234 7.38 1.56 11.99
C ALA A 234 8.31 1.14 10.83
N LYS A 235 7.77 0.54 9.76
CA LYS A 235 8.57 0.18 8.57
C LYS A 235 9.23 1.39 7.94
N GLU A 236 8.48 2.48 7.81
CA GLU A 236 9.02 3.72 7.25
C GLU A 236 10.17 4.26 8.11
N ARG A 237 10.02 4.27 9.45
CA ARG A 237 11.10 4.67 10.36
C ARG A 237 12.34 3.78 10.20
N THR A 238 12.18 2.45 10.19
CA THR A 238 13.31 1.53 10.01
C THR A 238 14.07 1.80 8.72
N VAL A 239 13.35 1.97 7.60
CA VAL A 239 13.96 2.27 6.30
C VAL A 239 14.67 3.63 6.32
N ARG A 240 14.05 4.68 6.90
CA ARG A 240 14.68 6.00 6.98
C ARG A 240 15.89 6.03 7.92
N SER A 241 15.92 5.19 8.96
CA SER A 241 17.09 5.05 9.82
C SER A 241 18.27 4.43 9.07
N ALA A 242 18.01 3.42 8.23
CA ALA A 242 19.05 2.82 7.38
C ALA A 242 19.48 3.76 6.24
N PHE A 243 18.54 4.54 5.69
CA PHE A 243 18.75 5.41 4.54
C PHE A 243 18.12 6.82 4.73
N PRO A 244 18.80 7.75 5.43
CA PRO A 244 18.21 9.05 5.81
C PRO A 244 17.83 9.95 4.64
N GLY A 245 18.51 9.82 3.50
CA GLY A 245 18.29 10.64 2.29
C GLY A 245 17.44 9.98 1.21
N VAL A 246 16.88 8.79 1.45
CA VAL A 246 16.27 8.00 0.38
C VAL A 246 14.98 8.63 -0.15
N GLY A 247 14.89 8.69 -1.48
CA GLY A 247 13.67 9.05 -2.20
C GLY A 247 12.71 7.87 -2.26
N PHE A 248 11.48 8.07 -1.75
CA PHE A 248 10.41 7.07 -1.84
C PHE A 248 9.64 7.24 -3.15
N TRP A 249 9.65 6.20 -3.98
CA TRP A 249 8.95 6.13 -5.25
C TRP A 249 7.90 5.03 -5.18
N GLY A 250 6.63 5.42 -5.10
CA GLY A 250 5.53 4.45 -5.02
C GLY A 250 4.86 4.22 -6.37
N ASN A 251 4.30 3.04 -6.58
CA ASN A 251 3.24 2.87 -7.55
C ASN A 251 2.15 1.92 -7.05
N TYR A 252 0.99 2.01 -7.68
CA TYR A 252 -0.20 1.25 -7.34
C TYR A 252 -0.81 0.66 -8.60
N GLY A 253 -1.22 -0.60 -8.48
CA GLY A 253 -1.69 -1.43 -9.57
C GLY A 253 -1.97 -2.86 -9.12
N SER A 254 -2.47 -3.67 -10.05
CA SER A 254 -2.66 -5.11 -9.87
C SER A 254 -2.20 -5.86 -11.11
N VAL A 255 -2.30 -7.20 -11.12
CA VAL A 255 -1.96 -7.95 -12.36
C VAL A 255 -2.99 -7.69 -13.47
N GLU A 256 -4.23 -7.41 -13.09
CA GLU A 256 -5.36 -7.14 -13.97
C GLU A 256 -5.29 -5.75 -14.61
N THR A 257 -4.62 -4.79 -13.96
CA THR A 257 -4.56 -3.39 -14.40
C THR A 257 -3.16 -2.90 -14.72
N TYR A 258 -2.13 -3.57 -14.22
CA TYR A 258 -0.79 -3.01 -14.14
C TYR A 258 -0.77 -1.67 -13.38
N VAL A 259 0.26 -0.84 -13.58
CA VAL A 259 0.34 0.45 -12.89
C VAL A 259 -0.80 1.37 -13.32
N ILE A 260 -1.56 1.87 -12.34
CA ILE A 260 -2.62 2.87 -12.54
C ILE A 260 -2.28 4.21 -11.91
N ALA A 261 -1.48 4.23 -10.83
CA ALA A 261 -1.17 5.46 -10.10
C ALA A 261 0.26 5.43 -9.55
N THR A 262 0.87 6.61 -9.40
CA THR A 262 2.29 6.76 -9.06
C THR A 262 2.53 7.81 -7.99
N ASN A 263 3.60 7.65 -7.24
CA ASN A 263 4.06 8.51 -6.16
C ASN A 263 5.56 8.80 -6.37
N THR A 264 5.96 10.02 -6.02
CA THR A 264 7.35 10.48 -6.11
C THR A 264 7.79 11.02 -4.74
N PRO A 265 9.09 11.25 -4.49
CA PRO A 265 9.57 11.79 -3.22
C PRO A 265 8.94 13.14 -2.83
N ALA A 266 8.47 13.91 -3.81
CA ALA A 266 7.76 15.17 -3.58
C ALA A 266 6.35 14.97 -2.98
N CYS A 267 5.75 13.79 -3.12
CA CYS A 267 4.40 13.49 -2.66
C CYS A 267 4.35 13.10 -1.19
N ASP A 268 3.17 13.20 -0.58
CA ASP A 268 2.92 12.55 0.71
C ASP A 268 3.05 11.03 0.57
N ALA A 269 3.67 10.37 1.55
CA ALA A 269 4.11 8.96 1.44
C ALA A 269 2.97 7.97 1.14
N ARG A 270 1.72 8.34 1.46
CA ARG A 270 0.51 7.51 1.27
C ARG A 270 -0.42 8.04 0.18
N THR A 271 0.01 9.05 -0.58
CA THR A 271 -0.78 9.66 -1.65
C THR A 271 -0.18 9.31 -2.99
N LEU A 272 -0.98 8.70 -3.86
CA LEU A 272 -0.62 8.38 -5.24
C LEU A 272 -1.39 9.31 -6.18
N HIS A 273 -0.91 9.48 -7.40
CA HIS A 273 -1.57 10.27 -8.44
C HIS A 273 -1.96 9.35 -9.59
N LEU A 274 -3.22 9.40 -10.01
CA LEU A 274 -3.72 8.61 -11.13
C LEU A 274 -2.97 9.01 -12.41
N MET A 275 -2.52 8.03 -13.20
CA MET A 275 -1.91 8.32 -14.50
C MET A 275 -2.97 8.84 -15.50
N PRO A 276 -2.58 9.68 -16.48
CA PRO A 276 -3.47 10.20 -17.51
C PRO A 276 -4.25 9.13 -18.28
N ASP A 277 -5.32 9.57 -18.94
CA ASP A 277 -6.27 8.74 -19.70
C ASP A 277 -7.03 7.70 -18.86
N GLN A 278 -7.20 7.98 -17.56
CA GLN A 278 -7.93 7.13 -16.63
C GLN A 278 -8.95 7.92 -15.81
N LEU A 279 -9.95 7.18 -15.34
CA LEU A 279 -10.96 7.64 -14.39
C LEU A 279 -11.16 6.54 -13.34
N LEU A 280 -11.20 6.93 -12.08
CA LEU A 280 -11.66 6.09 -10.98
C LEU A 280 -12.99 6.62 -10.44
N GLU A 281 -13.99 5.75 -10.35
CA GLU A 281 -15.21 5.99 -9.59
C GLU A 281 -15.04 5.40 -8.19
N SER A 282 -15.14 6.21 -7.14
CA SER A 282 -15.16 5.73 -5.75
C SER A 282 -16.48 5.01 -5.48
N ASP A 283 -16.41 3.78 -4.98
CA ASP A 283 -17.54 2.92 -4.68
C ASP A 283 -17.21 2.09 -3.42
N ASP A 284 -18.20 1.89 -2.54
CA ASP A 284 -18.08 1.12 -1.31
C ASP A 284 -17.77 -0.36 -1.58
N ALA A 285 -18.21 -0.88 -2.72
CA ALA A 285 -17.84 -2.21 -3.23
C ALA A 285 -16.41 -2.26 -3.82
N GLY A 286 -15.65 -1.16 -3.73
CA GLY A 286 -14.30 -0.99 -4.25
C GLY A 286 -14.29 -0.21 -5.56
N ALA A 287 -13.31 0.63 -5.83
CA ALA A 287 -13.33 1.55 -6.96
C ALA A 287 -13.43 0.86 -8.34
N LEU A 288 -14.02 1.57 -9.29
CA LEU A 288 -14.13 1.17 -10.70
C LEU A 288 -13.11 1.95 -11.53
N LEU A 289 -12.29 1.24 -12.30
CA LEU A 289 -11.31 1.82 -13.20
C LEU A 289 -11.82 1.84 -14.64
N THR A 290 -11.78 3.01 -15.26
CA THR A 290 -12.01 3.19 -16.69
C THR A 290 -10.76 3.79 -17.34
N ARG A 291 -10.41 3.27 -18.52
CA ARG A 291 -9.26 3.71 -19.30
C ARG A 291 -9.67 4.04 -20.72
N THR A 292 -9.01 5.06 -21.26
CA THR A 292 -9.07 5.39 -22.69
C THR A 292 -7.65 5.46 -23.26
N GLY A 293 -7.54 5.68 -24.56
CA GLY A 293 -6.26 5.69 -25.26
C GLY A 293 -5.64 4.30 -25.46
N ASP A 294 -4.54 4.28 -26.20
CA ASP A 294 -3.85 3.05 -26.61
C ASP A 294 -2.59 2.78 -25.77
N GLY A 295 -2.01 1.58 -25.93
CA GLY A 295 -0.75 1.19 -25.28
C GLY A 295 -0.86 0.77 -23.82
N TRP A 296 -2.07 0.57 -23.31
CA TRP A 296 -2.31 -0.14 -22.05
C TRP A 296 -2.11 -1.65 -22.21
N THR A 297 -1.58 -2.32 -21.19
CA THR A 297 -1.48 -3.80 -21.16
C THR A 297 -2.84 -4.47 -21.18
N VAL A 298 -3.78 -3.88 -20.44
CA VAL A 298 -5.17 -4.32 -20.35
C VAL A 298 -6.07 -3.09 -20.53
N PRO A 299 -6.67 -2.93 -21.71
CA PRO A 299 -7.76 -1.98 -21.92
C PRO A 299 -8.94 -2.34 -21.02
N THR A 300 -9.53 -1.36 -20.34
CA THR A 300 -10.64 -1.65 -19.43
C THR A 300 -11.59 -0.47 -19.29
N VAL A 301 -12.89 -0.77 -19.13
CA VAL A 301 -13.93 0.21 -18.79
C VAL A 301 -14.70 -0.32 -17.58
N ARG A 302 -14.81 0.49 -16.53
CA ARG A 302 -15.46 0.16 -15.25
C ARG A 302 -15.04 -1.18 -14.65
N TYR A 303 -13.73 -1.47 -14.61
CA TYR A 303 -13.22 -2.67 -13.93
C TYR A 303 -13.19 -2.52 -12.42
N ARG A 304 -13.71 -3.52 -11.72
CA ARG A 304 -13.74 -3.56 -10.25
C ARG A 304 -12.38 -3.92 -9.65
N LEU A 305 -11.70 -2.94 -9.06
CA LEU A 305 -10.40 -3.14 -8.39
C LEU A 305 -10.52 -4.00 -7.12
N GLY A 306 -11.63 -3.82 -6.39
CA GLY A 306 -11.83 -4.39 -5.06
C GLY A 306 -11.10 -3.65 -3.94
N ASP A 307 -10.43 -2.53 -4.25
CA ASP A 307 -9.86 -1.60 -3.27
C ASP A 307 -10.76 -0.37 -3.16
N ARG A 308 -11.05 0.09 -1.94
CA ARG A 308 -11.71 1.38 -1.72
C ARG A 308 -10.68 2.51 -1.86
N ILE A 309 -11.05 3.55 -2.59
CA ILE A 309 -10.18 4.69 -2.89
C ILE A 309 -10.91 5.98 -2.55
N ALA A 310 -10.20 6.91 -1.91
CA ALA A 310 -10.67 8.27 -1.70
C ALA A 310 -9.81 9.28 -2.48
N PRO A 311 -10.42 10.30 -3.11
CA PRO A 311 -9.69 11.45 -3.63
C PRO A 311 -9.05 12.22 -2.47
N VAL A 312 -7.82 12.68 -2.67
CA VAL A 312 -7.08 13.50 -1.71
C VAL A 312 -6.24 14.55 -2.43
N SER A 313 -6.00 15.68 -1.79
CA SER A 313 -4.95 16.61 -2.23
C SER A 313 -3.58 16.09 -1.78
N CYS A 314 -2.53 16.53 -2.48
CA CYS A 314 -1.15 16.16 -2.19
C CYS A 314 -0.31 17.43 -2.09
N ARG A 315 0.66 17.44 -1.17
CA ARG A 315 1.60 18.58 -1.04
C ARG A 315 2.36 18.93 -2.31
N CYS A 316 2.54 17.96 -3.23
CA CYS A 316 3.24 18.19 -4.49
C CYS A 316 2.44 19.01 -5.51
N GLY A 317 1.16 19.30 -5.25
CA GLY A 317 0.31 20.10 -6.13
C GLY A 317 -0.19 19.40 -7.39
N ARG A 318 0.30 18.19 -7.73
CA ARG A 318 -0.22 17.42 -8.88
C ARG A 318 -1.71 17.08 -8.68
N PRO A 319 -2.53 17.11 -9.74
CA PRO A 319 -3.95 16.76 -9.67
C PRO A 319 -4.16 15.26 -9.44
N ASP A 320 -5.42 14.84 -9.31
CA ASP A 320 -5.84 13.43 -9.28
C ASP A 320 -5.14 12.59 -8.20
N GLY A 321 -4.90 13.23 -7.04
CA GLY A 321 -4.40 12.57 -5.86
C GLY A 321 -5.44 11.60 -5.28
N LEU A 322 -4.97 10.42 -4.88
CA LEU A 322 -5.77 9.35 -4.34
C LEU A 322 -5.08 8.64 -3.17
N ARG A 323 -5.90 8.09 -2.28
CA ARG A 323 -5.46 7.22 -1.18
C ARG A 323 -6.25 5.92 -1.20
N VAL A 324 -5.53 4.81 -1.13
CA VAL A 324 -6.11 3.48 -0.96
C VAL A 324 -6.50 3.31 0.51
N LEU A 325 -7.79 3.17 0.77
CA LEU A 325 -8.34 3.05 2.13
C LEU A 325 -8.28 1.62 2.67
N GLY A 326 -8.22 0.63 1.78
CA GLY A 326 -8.26 -0.78 2.13
C GLY A 326 -9.05 -1.58 1.11
N ARG A 327 -9.27 -2.86 1.42
CA ARG A 327 -10.05 -3.76 0.57
C ARG A 327 -11.54 -3.54 0.79
N ALA A 328 -12.37 -3.71 -0.24
CA ALA A 328 -13.82 -3.61 -0.11
C ALA A 328 -14.42 -4.78 0.68
N ASP A 329 -13.81 -5.97 0.57
CA ASP A 329 -14.19 -7.21 1.26
C ASP A 329 -13.58 -7.34 2.67
N ASP A 330 -13.13 -6.23 3.28
CA ASP A 330 -12.47 -6.21 4.59
C ASP A 330 -13.40 -6.03 5.79
N ALA A 331 -14.71 -5.99 5.57
CA ALA A 331 -15.70 -5.94 6.63
C ALA A 331 -15.82 -7.32 7.29
N ILE A 332 -15.86 -7.33 8.62
CA ILE A 332 -16.08 -8.52 9.45
C ILE A 332 -17.17 -8.23 10.48
N SER A 333 -17.92 -9.26 10.87
CA SER A 333 -18.90 -9.18 11.95
C SER A 333 -18.40 -9.91 13.20
N VAL A 334 -18.30 -9.20 14.32
CA VAL A 334 -18.01 -9.76 15.65
C VAL A 334 -19.29 -9.70 16.47
N HIS A 335 -19.97 -10.84 16.70
CA HIS A 335 -21.26 -10.87 17.42
C HIS A 335 -22.24 -9.76 16.98
N CYS A 336 -22.49 -9.66 15.67
CA CYS A 336 -23.35 -8.65 15.02
C CYS A 336 -22.80 -7.21 14.97
N VAL A 337 -21.62 -6.94 15.53
CA VAL A 337 -20.92 -5.66 15.36
C VAL A 337 -20.09 -5.73 14.09
N VAL A 338 -20.45 -4.93 13.08
CA VAL A 338 -19.70 -4.84 11.83
C VAL A 338 -18.58 -3.82 11.97
N VAL A 339 -17.35 -4.24 11.70
CA VAL A 339 -16.15 -3.40 11.71
C VAL A 339 -15.30 -3.70 10.49
N ARG A 340 -14.50 -2.71 10.07
CA ARG A 340 -13.55 -2.90 8.97
C ARG A 340 -12.18 -3.20 9.50
N VAL A 341 -11.55 -4.23 8.94
CA VAL A 341 -10.20 -4.65 9.32
C VAL A 341 -9.20 -3.51 9.15
N ALA A 342 -9.25 -2.78 8.04
CA ALA A 342 -8.29 -1.69 7.79
C ALA A 342 -8.35 -0.59 8.85
N GLU A 343 -9.56 -0.20 9.28
CA GLU A 343 -9.75 0.84 10.28
C GLU A 343 -9.17 0.43 11.64
N ILE A 344 -9.40 -0.81 12.08
CA ILE A 344 -8.82 -1.33 13.33
C ILE A 344 -7.30 -1.34 13.25
N LEU A 345 -6.74 -1.82 12.14
CA LEU A 345 -5.30 -1.90 11.96
C LEU A 345 -4.65 -0.50 11.89
N ASP A 346 -5.31 0.49 11.29
CA ASP A 346 -4.81 1.86 11.24
C ASP A 346 -4.71 2.47 12.65
N VAL A 347 -5.74 2.29 13.48
CA VAL A 347 -5.73 2.71 14.89
C VAL A 347 -4.63 2.01 15.67
N VAL A 348 -4.53 0.69 15.56
CA VAL A 348 -3.52 -0.11 16.28
C VAL A 348 -2.10 0.25 15.86
N ARG A 349 -1.84 0.45 14.55
CA ARG A 349 -0.52 0.80 14.02
C ARG A 349 -0.12 2.25 14.28
N ALA A 350 -1.05 3.10 14.68
CA ALA A 350 -0.75 4.46 15.14
C ALA A 350 -0.16 4.46 16.56
N HIS A 351 -0.34 3.39 17.34
CA HIS A 351 0.25 3.28 18.67
C HIS A 351 1.79 3.19 18.59
N PRO A 352 2.55 4.01 19.34
CA PRO A 352 4.01 4.08 19.20
C PRO A 352 4.71 2.76 19.53
N GLY A 353 4.20 2.01 20.51
CA GLY A 353 4.74 0.70 20.89
C GLY A 353 4.30 -0.48 20.01
N VAL A 354 3.68 -0.23 18.86
CA VAL A 354 3.27 -1.26 17.91
C VAL A 354 4.07 -1.10 16.62
N ARG A 355 4.82 -2.13 16.23
CA ARG A 355 5.60 -2.16 14.99
C ARG A 355 4.80 -2.79 13.85
N GLU A 356 4.23 -3.97 14.09
CA GLU A 356 3.38 -4.70 13.15
C GLU A 356 2.09 -5.14 13.82
N ALA A 357 1.00 -5.22 13.06
CA ALA A 357 -0.28 -5.74 13.56
C ALA A 357 -1.05 -6.46 12.46
N GLN A 358 -1.79 -7.49 12.89
CA GLN A 358 -2.77 -8.23 12.10
C GLN A 358 -3.93 -8.64 13.01
N LEU A 359 -5.09 -8.93 12.43
CA LEU A 359 -6.21 -9.51 13.14
C LEU A 359 -6.20 -11.02 12.99
N VAL A 360 -6.43 -11.73 14.10
CA VAL A 360 -6.66 -13.17 14.11
C VAL A 360 -8.12 -13.39 14.48
N LEU A 361 -8.86 -14.03 13.59
CA LEU A 361 -10.31 -14.18 13.67
C LEU A 361 -10.67 -15.65 13.78
N ASP A 362 -11.44 -16.03 14.80
CA ASP A 362 -11.96 -17.38 14.98
C ASP A 362 -13.34 -17.48 14.29
N ARG A 363 -13.42 -18.21 13.17
CA ARG A 363 -14.67 -18.29 12.38
C ARG A 363 -15.84 -18.77 13.25
N ALA A 364 -16.92 -17.98 13.26
CA ALA A 364 -18.20 -18.43 13.79
C ALA A 364 -18.85 -19.37 12.77
N GLY A 365 -19.45 -20.47 13.23
CA GLY A 365 -20.11 -21.43 12.33
C GLY A 365 -21.22 -20.77 11.50
N GLY A 366 -21.22 -20.98 10.19
CA GLY A 366 -22.38 -20.70 9.32
C GLY A 366 -22.25 -19.56 8.30
N THR A 367 -21.28 -18.65 8.41
CA THR A 367 -21.10 -17.55 7.42
C THR A 367 -19.64 -17.17 7.19
N ALA A 368 -19.28 -16.88 5.92
CA ALA A 368 -18.03 -16.21 5.62
C ALA A 368 -18.07 -14.78 6.21
N HIS A 369 -17.00 -14.34 6.87
CA HIS A 369 -16.85 -13.01 7.50
C HIS A 369 -17.48 -12.79 8.89
N THR A 370 -18.02 -13.82 9.53
CA THR A 370 -18.43 -13.75 10.96
C THR A 370 -17.39 -14.42 11.86
N THR A 371 -17.12 -13.80 12.99
CA THR A 371 -16.13 -14.25 13.97
C THR A 371 -16.69 -14.14 15.38
N ASP A 372 -16.43 -15.14 16.22
CA ASP A 372 -16.79 -15.08 17.64
C ASP A 372 -15.70 -14.33 18.43
N ARG A 373 -14.47 -14.38 17.94
CA ARG A 373 -13.32 -13.73 18.58
C ARG A 373 -12.49 -12.94 17.59
N LEU A 374 -12.14 -11.73 17.98
CA LEU A 374 -11.19 -10.86 17.31
C LEU A 374 -9.99 -10.68 18.22
N CYS A 375 -8.84 -11.21 17.80
CA CYS A 375 -7.58 -11.01 18.50
C CYS A 375 -6.65 -10.09 17.69
N VAL A 376 -6.29 -8.95 18.26
CA VAL A 376 -5.24 -8.08 17.71
C VAL A 376 -3.89 -8.71 18.04
N ARG A 377 -3.27 -9.35 17.05
CA ARG A 377 -1.93 -9.93 17.20
C ARG A 377 -0.90 -8.97 16.64
N TYR A 378 0.02 -8.51 17.48
CA TYR A 378 0.97 -7.45 17.10
C TYR A 378 2.39 -7.76 17.57
N ALA A 379 3.38 -7.22 16.86
CA ALA A 379 4.78 -7.22 17.28
C ALA A 379 5.16 -5.81 17.76
N GLY A 380 5.70 -5.70 18.96
CA GLY A 380 5.95 -4.42 19.63
C GLY A 380 6.14 -4.61 21.14
N ASP A 381 6.39 -3.51 21.84
CA ASP A 381 6.61 -3.42 23.29
C ASP A 381 5.39 -2.86 24.03
N ALA A 382 4.36 -2.41 23.31
CA ALA A 382 3.11 -1.95 23.93
C ALA A 382 2.50 -3.05 24.81
N PRO A 383 2.03 -2.74 26.03
CA PRO A 383 1.25 -3.67 26.83
C PRO A 383 -0.04 -4.09 26.11
N ALA A 384 -0.37 -5.38 26.16
CA ALA A 384 -1.55 -5.92 25.47
C ALA A 384 -2.87 -5.28 25.96
N GLY A 385 -2.92 -4.93 27.25
CA GLY A 385 -4.05 -4.20 27.84
C GLY A 385 -4.29 -2.85 27.17
N ASP A 386 -3.21 -2.11 26.85
CA ASP A 386 -3.30 -0.77 26.24
C ASP A 386 -3.78 -0.85 24.79
N VAL A 387 -3.26 -1.81 24.02
CA VAL A 387 -3.69 -2.05 22.64
C VAL A 387 -5.16 -2.48 22.60
N ARG A 388 -5.60 -3.34 23.53
CA ARG A 388 -7.01 -3.72 23.66
C ARG A 388 -7.87 -2.52 24.03
N ALA A 389 -7.47 -1.74 25.03
CA ALA A 389 -8.22 -0.57 25.48
C ALA A 389 -8.35 0.48 24.37
N LEU A 390 -7.29 0.69 23.58
CA LEU A 390 -7.29 1.55 22.41
C LEU A 390 -8.38 1.13 21.41
N VAL A 391 -8.44 -0.15 21.04
CA VAL A 391 -9.47 -0.65 20.11
C VAL A 391 -10.87 -0.50 20.69
N LEU A 392 -11.09 -0.86 21.96
CA LEU A 392 -12.42 -0.76 22.58
C LEU A 392 -12.90 0.69 22.74
N ARG A 393 -11.97 1.64 22.89
CA ARG A 393 -12.27 3.07 22.97
C ARG A 393 -12.62 3.65 21.60
N ASP A 394 -11.82 3.37 20.59
CA ASP A 394 -11.99 3.96 19.25
C ASP A 394 -13.13 3.28 18.47
N PHE A 395 -13.47 2.03 18.82
CA PHE A 395 -14.61 1.29 18.27
C PHE A 395 -15.66 1.05 19.35
N TYR A 396 -16.49 2.07 19.62
CA TYR A 396 -17.49 2.07 20.70
C TYR A 396 -18.33 0.79 20.78
N HIS A 397 -18.84 0.29 19.65
CA HIS A 397 -19.67 -0.92 19.62
C HIS A 397 -18.90 -2.19 20.04
N LEU A 398 -17.61 -2.29 19.71
CA LEU A 398 -16.75 -3.36 20.24
C LEU A 398 -16.53 -3.19 21.75
N GLY A 399 -16.39 -1.95 22.22
CA GLY A 399 -16.36 -1.61 23.64
C GLY A 399 -17.63 -2.06 24.40
N VAL A 400 -18.81 -1.89 23.80
CA VAL A 400 -20.08 -2.40 24.35
C VAL A 400 -20.10 -3.92 24.39
N LEU A 401 -19.74 -4.57 23.28
CA LEU A 401 -19.67 -6.03 23.18
C LEU A 401 -18.74 -6.64 24.22
N ALA A 402 -17.57 -6.05 24.44
CA ALA A 402 -16.59 -6.55 25.39
C ALA A 402 -17.05 -6.50 26.85
N ARG A 403 -18.15 -5.80 27.18
CA ARG A 403 -18.74 -5.82 28.53
C ARG A 403 -19.54 -7.10 28.79
N SER A 404 -20.23 -7.62 27.77
CA SER A 404 -20.99 -8.88 27.87
C SER A 404 -20.15 -10.10 27.45
N HIS A 405 -19.19 -9.91 26.55
CA HIS A 405 -18.29 -10.95 26.05
C HIS A 405 -16.83 -10.47 26.13
N PRO A 406 -16.20 -10.52 27.32
CA PRO A 406 -14.84 -9.99 27.52
C PRO A 406 -13.77 -10.58 26.58
N GLU A 407 -13.97 -11.84 26.19
CA GLU A 407 -13.09 -12.61 25.30
C GLU A 407 -13.36 -12.38 23.80
N ALA A 408 -14.41 -11.63 23.43
CA ALA A 408 -14.73 -11.37 22.03
C ALA A 408 -13.68 -10.47 21.37
N VAL A 409 -13.01 -9.60 22.15
CA VAL A 409 -11.95 -8.72 21.66
C VAL A 409 -10.75 -8.82 22.59
N THR A 410 -9.64 -9.33 22.07
CA THR A 410 -8.38 -9.51 22.81
C THR A 410 -7.21 -8.90 22.06
N ALA A 411 -6.08 -8.71 22.74
CA ALA A 411 -4.83 -8.31 22.12
C ALA A 411 -3.70 -9.19 22.63
N ARG A 412 -2.72 -9.50 21.78
CA ARG A 412 -1.58 -10.34 22.12
C ARG A 412 -0.31 -9.86 21.42
N ALA A 413 0.69 -9.51 22.22
CA ALA A 413 2.05 -9.28 21.75
C ALA A 413 2.68 -10.62 21.32
N VAL A 414 3.38 -10.62 20.19
CA VAL A 414 4.16 -11.74 19.65
C VAL A 414 5.50 -11.24 19.11
N PRO A 415 6.54 -12.10 19.06
CA PRO A 415 7.84 -11.69 18.51
C PRO A 415 7.76 -11.26 17.03
N ARG A 416 7.00 -12.01 16.21
CA ARG A 416 6.74 -11.73 14.79
C ARG A 416 5.31 -12.11 14.45
N VAL A 417 4.67 -11.30 13.62
CA VAL A 417 3.36 -11.61 13.04
C VAL A 417 3.50 -12.65 11.92
N SER A 418 2.51 -13.53 11.76
CA SER A 418 2.43 -14.45 10.62
C SER A 418 2.57 -13.75 9.27
N ARG A 419 3.19 -14.46 8.32
CA ARG A 419 3.38 -14.04 6.93
C ARG A 419 2.77 -15.09 6.00
N VAL A 420 2.36 -14.65 4.82
CA VAL A 420 1.96 -15.54 3.74
C VAL A 420 3.22 -16.23 3.21
N GLU A 421 3.38 -17.53 3.47
CA GLU A 421 4.57 -18.32 3.11
C GLU A 421 5.02 -18.08 1.67
N ARG A 422 4.07 -18.05 0.73
CA ARG A 422 4.36 -17.87 -0.68
C ARG A 422 4.95 -16.49 -1.01
N THR A 423 4.41 -15.40 -0.47
CA THR A 423 4.73 -14.02 -0.92
C THR A 423 5.52 -13.21 0.10
N GLY A 424 5.76 -13.74 1.30
CA GLY A 424 6.41 -13.04 2.41
C GLY A 424 5.58 -11.91 3.03
N LYS A 425 4.43 -11.55 2.45
CA LYS A 425 3.59 -10.43 2.89
C LYS A 425 2.93 -10.71 4.23
N ILE A 426 2.71 -9.66 5.01
CA ILE A 426 1.91 -9.73 6.24
C ILE A 426 0.43 -9.56 5.86
N PRO A 427 -0.41 -10.61 5.97
CA PRO A 427 -1.83 -10.48 5.70
C PRO A 427 -2.50 -9.64 6.82
N PRO A 428 -3.49 -8.81 6.50
CA PRO A 428 -4.19 -8.02 7.51
C PRO A 428 -5.05 -8.91 8.44
N VAL A 429 -5.48 -10.07 7.95
CA VAL A 429 -6.31 -11.04 8.68
C VAL A 429 -5.74 -12.44 8.54
N VAL A 430 -5.78 -13.19 9.64
CA VAL A 430 -5.59 -14.65 9.67
C VAL A 430 -6.85 -15.29 10.25
N TRP A 431 -7.53 -16.11 9.45
CA TRP A 431 -8.67 -16.89 9.90
C TRP A 431 -8.19 -18.18 10.56
N ARG A 432 -8.74 -18.48 11.74
CA ARG A 432 -8.64 -19.78 12.39
C ARG A 432 -9.95 -20.52 12.16
N GLU A 433 -9.84 -21.75 11.67
CA GLU A 433 -10.97 -22.66 11.64
C GLU A 433 -11.34 -23.03 13.08
N PRO A 434 -12.64 -23.22 13.39
CA PRO A 434 -13.04 -23.73 14.68
C PRO A 434 -12.35 -25.08 14.90
N ALA A 435 -11.87 -25.33 16.11
CA ALA A 435 -11.31 -26.63 16.47
C ALA A 435 -12.37 -27.69 16.13
N ARG A 436 -12.08 -28.57 15.15
CA ARG A 436 -12.92 -29.76 14.95
C ARG A 436 -12.85 -30.53 16.25
N GLY A 437 -13.97 -30.60 16.97
CA GLY A 437 -14.10 -31.53 18.10
C GLY A 437 -13.72 -32.94 17.64
N PRO A 438 -13.28 -33.82 18.57
CA PRO A 438 -12.99 -35.20 18.20
C PRO A 438 -14.22 -35.80 17.50
N ALA A 439 -14.00 -36.45 16.36
CA ALA A 439 -15.04 -37.14 15.64
C ALA A 439 -15.76 -38.11 16.62
N PRO A 440 -17.09 -38.21 16.60
CA PRO A 440 -17.78 -39.17 17.44
C PRO A 440 -17.23 -40.57 17.14
N SER A 441 -16.81 -41.26 18.20
CA SER A 441 -16.36 -42.65 18.16
C SER A 441 -17.44 -43.52 17.50
N PRO A 442 -17.08 -44.45 16.59
CA PRO A 442 -18.04 -45.27 15.86
C PRO A 442 -18.64 -46.41 16.72
N ARG A 443 -18.92 -46.16 18.01
CA ARG A 443 -19.44 -47.18 18.94
C ARG A 443 -20.88 -46.96 19.43
N ASP A 444 -21.58 -45.95 18.93
CA ASP A 444 -23.02 -45.77 19.19
C ASP A 444 -23.82 -45.70 17.88
N ALA A 445 -23.75 -46.79 17.09
CA ALA A 445 -24.66 -47.04 15.97
C ALA A 445 -25.18 -48.48 16.03
#